data_AF-A0A1F2TN07-F1
#
_entry.id   AF-A0A1F2TN07-F1
#
_cell.length_a   1.000
_cell.length_b   1.000
_cell.length_c   1.000
_cell.angle_alpha   90.00
_cell.angle_beta   90.00
_cell.angle_gamma   90.00
#
_symmetry.space_group_name_H-M   'P 1'
#
loop_
_entity.id
_entity.type
_entity.pdbx_description
1 polymer ?
#
loop_
_entity_poly.entity_id
_entity_poly.type
_entity_poly.pdbx_seq_one_letter_code
_entity_poly.pdbx_strand_id
1 'polypeptide(L)'
;MHLTMRALREAAGKTQVDVAAASQINQADISRLESQTDFDDYQVSTLRRYLAALGGQLELVGAFGNKRIAISAVRAELATTSPANRALQPTSRMARRPRSMRAKPARG
;
A
#
# COMPACT_ATOMS: atom_id res chain seq x y z
N MET A 1 -4.58 16.28 1.27
CA MET A 1 -3.74 17.12 2.13
C MET A 1 -2.32 16.59 2.05
N HIS A 2 -1.35 17.43 1.71
CA HIS A 2 0.08 17.11 1.74
C HIS A 2 0.74 18.02 2.78
N LEU A 3 1.63 17.46 3.60
CA LEU A 3 2.41 18.20 4.59
C LEU A 3 3.89 17.90 4.38
N THR A 4 4.74 18.87 4.70
CA THR A 4 6.20 18.67 4.75
C THR A 4 6.58 17.89 6.01
N MET A 5 7.76 17.28 6.02
CA MET A 5 8.31 16.60 7.22
C MET A 5 8.39 17.57 8.40
N ARG A 6 8.86 18.80 8.16
CA ARG A 6 8.88 19.87 9.17
C ARG A 6 7.50 20.14 9.76
N ALA A 7 6.49 20.31 8.90
CA ALA A 7 5.12 20.58 9.34
C ALA A 7 4.54 19.41 10.16
N LEU A 8 4.85 18.16 9.79
CA LEU A 8 4.47 16.99 10.58
C LEU A 8 5.12 16.98 11.96
N ARG A 9 6.42 17.30 12.04
CA ARG A 9 7.14 17.40 13.32
C ARG A 9 6.59 18.51 14.20
N GLU A 10 6.34 19.70 13.64
CA GLU A 10 5.78 20.85 14.35
C GLU A 10 4.37 20.54 14.88
N ALA A 11 3.53 19.89 14.07
CA ALA A 11 2.22 19.43 14.50
C ALA A 11 2.29 18.37 15.63
N ALA A 12 3.35 17.57 15.67
CA ALA A 12 3.62 16.63 16.75
C ALA A 12 4.26 17.29 18.00
N GLY A 13 4.51 18.61 17.99
CA GLY A 13 5.08 19.35 19.12
C GLY A 13 6.54 18.99 19.43
N LYS A 14 7.31 18.48 18.46
CA LYS A 14 8.68 17.99 18.66
C LYS A 14 9.71 18.93 18.05
N THR A 15 10.88 19.06 18.67
CA THR A 15 12.05 19.73 18.07
C THR A 15 12.83 18.76 17.19
N GLN A 16 13.74 19.27 16.35
CA GLN A 16 14.64 18.39 15.59
C GLN A 16 15.55 17.55 16.50
N VAL A 17 15.90 18.07 17.68
CA VAL A 17 16.70 17.36 18.69
C VAL A 17 15.91 16.19 19.27
N ASP A 18 14.63 16.38 19.57
CA ASP A 18 13.76 15.30 20.08
C ASP A 18 13.62 14.17 19.05
N VAL A 19 13.43 14.53 17.78
CA VAL A 19 13.35 13.55 16.69
C VAL A 19 14.70 12.86 16.48
N ALA A 20 15.83 13.58 16.60
CA ALA A 20 17.16 12.98 16.49
C ALA A 20 17.38 11.91 17.56
N ALA A 21 17.06 12.24 18.81
CA ALA A 21 17.16 11.32 19.94
C ALA A 21 16.29 10.07 19.76
N ALA A 22 15.02 10.25 19.36
CA ALA A 22 14.08 9.15 19.22
C ALA A 22 14.30 8.29 17.96
N SER A 23 14.76 8.88 16.87
CA SER A 23 14.96 8.19 15.59
C SER A 23 16.38 7.64 15.41
N GLN A 24 17.33 8.01 16.27
CA GLN A 24 18.78 7.76 16.12
C GLN A 24 19.36 8.33 14.80
N ILE A 25 18.67 9.29 14.18
CA ILE A 25 19.17 10.05 13.03
C ILE A 25 19.89 11.27 13.61
N ASN A 26 21.05 11.63 13.08
CA ASN A 26 21.71 12.85 13.58
C ASN A 26 20.87 14.10 13.20
N GLN A 27 20.99 15.16 13.99
CA GLN A 27 20.16 16.35 13.80
C GLN A 27 20.46 17.09 12.48
N ALA A 28 21.69 17.00 11.95
CA ALA A 28 22.06 17.58 10.66
C ALA A 28 21.30 16.89 9.50
N ASP A 29 21.20 15.56 9.52
CA ASP A 29 20.45 14.75 8.55
C ASP A 29 18.95 15.01 8.65
N ILE A 30 18.43 15.24 9.86
CA ILE A 30 17.03 15.68 10.04
C ILE A 30 16.81 17.05 9.40
N SER A 31 17.71 18.00 9.63
CA SER A 31 17.62 19.32 9.00
C SER A 31 17.65 19.22 7.48
N ARG A 32 18.53 18.36 6.94
CA ARG A 32 18.63 18.10 5.50
C ARG A 32 17.35 17.47 4.95
N LEU A 33 16.83 16.44 5.62
CA LEU A 33 15.56 15.77 5.28
C LEU A 33 14.38 16.75 5.25
N GLU A 34 14.31 17.66 6.21
CA GLU A 34 13.24 18.66 6.29
C GLU A 34 13.36 19.79 5.26
N SER A 35 14.54 20.00 4.67
CA SER A 35 14.79 21.03 3.66
C SER A 35 14.60 20.56 2.21
N GLN A 36 14.54 19.25 1.98
CA GLN A 36 14.49 18.68 0.63
C GLN A 36 13.07 18.77 0.03
N THR A 37 13.01 18.94 -1.30
CA THR A 37 11.76 18.98 -2.09
C THR A 37 11.21 17.61 -2.48
N ASP A 38 12.06 16.59 -2.47
CA ASP A 38 11.82 15.22 -2.93
C ASP A 38 12.54 14.23 -2.00
N PHE A 39 12.28 12.93 -2.19
CA PHE A 39 12.79 11.86 -1.33
C PHE A 39 13.67 10.84 -2.07
N ASP A 40 14.14 11.17 -3.26
CA ASP A 40 14.75 10.20 -4.20
C ASP A 40 16.02 9.54 -3.64
N ASP A 41 16.82 10.29 -2.87
CA ASP A 41 18.07 9.81 -2.27
C ASP A 41 17.91 9.23 -0.84
N TYR A 42 16.69 9.24 -0.28
CA TYR A 42 16.48 8.81 1.10
C TYR A 42 16.08 7.34 1.20
N GLN A 43 16.71 6.65 2.14
CA GLN A 43 16.29 5.29 2.48
C GLN A 43 14.89 5.30 3.11
N VAL A 44 14.03 4.36 2.70
CA VAL A 44 12.72 4.12 3.30
C VAL A 44 12.82 3.86 4.81
N SER A 45 13.91 3.25 5.26
CA SER A 45 14.22 3.03 6.68
C SER A 45 14.34 4.34 7.47
N THR A 46 14.95 5.37 6.88
CA THR A 46 15.09 6.71 7.47
C THR A 46 13.74 7.38 7.61
N LEU A 47 12.92 7.38 6.56
CA LEU A 47 11.55 7.92 6.59
C LEU A 47 10.70 7.21 7.65
N ARG A 48 10.82 5.88 7.75
CA ARG A 48 10.12 5.08 8.76
C ARG A 48 10.53 5.48 10.17
N ARG A 49 11.84 5.58 10.46
CA ARG A 49 12.35 5.98 11.77
C ARG A 49 11.92 7.40 12.14
N TYR A 50 11.95 8.32 11.18
CA TYR A 50 11.48 9.70 11.39
C TYR A 50 10.00 9.73 11.77
N LEU A 51 9.13 9.08 11.00
CA LEU A 51 7.69 9.02 11.32
C LEU A 51 7.42 8.29 12.64
N ALA A 52 8.13 7.21 12.93
CA ALA A 52 8.01 6.50 14.20
C ALA A 52 8.41 7.39 15.39
N ALA A 53 9.46 8.21 15.24
CA ALA A 53 9.85 9.19 16.24
C ALA A 53 8.80 10.29 16.44
N LEU A 54 7.92 10.54 15.46
CA LEU A 54 6.75 11.40 15.63
C LEU A 54 5.55 10.67 16.27
N GLY A 55 5.57 9.34 16.36
CA GLY A 55 4.47 8.50 16.83
C GLY A 55 3.58 7.96 15.70
N GLY A 56 4.00 8.11 14.45
CA GLY A 56 3.30 7.62 13.26
C GLY A 56 3.85 6.30 12.73
N GLN A 57 3.28 5.83 11.62
CA GLN A 57 3.74 4.68 10.85
C GLN A 57 3.89 5.07 9.38
N LEU A 58 4.89 4.50 8.71
CA LEU A 58 5.11 4.74 7.28
C LEU A 58 4.29 3.76 6.45
N GLU A 59 3.36 4.27 5.65
CA GLU A 59 2.71 3.54 4.56
C GLU A 59 3.26 4.01 3.22
N LEU A 60 3.68 3.06 2.37
CA LEU A 60 4.07 3.35 0.99
C LEU A 60 2.86 3.21 0.09
N VAL A 61 2.55 4.24 -0.70
CA VAL A 61 1.41 4.25 -1.61
C VAL A 61 1.88 4.61 -3.02
N GLY A 62 1.67 3.71 -3.97
CA GLY A 62 1.87 3.96 -5.39
C GLY A 62 0.62 4.56 -6.02
N ALA A 63 0.80 5.61 -6.85
CA ALA A 63 -0.27 6.22 -7.62
C ALA A 63 -0.27 5.70 -9.07
N PHE A 64 -1.42 5.19 -9.53
CA PHE A 64 -1.62 4.64 -10.86
C PHE A 64 -2.86 5.27 -11.49
N GLY A 65 -2.67 6.42 -12.16
CA GLY A 65 -3.78 7.27 -12.59
C GLY A 65 -4.63 7.69 -11.39
N ASN A 66 -5.91 7.32 -11.39
CA ASN A 66 -6.84 7.63 -10.30
C ASN A 66 -6.81 6.62 -9.15
N LYS A 67 -5.96 5.58 -9.22
CA LYS A 67 -5.86 4.53 -8.21
C LYS A 67 -4.69 4.81 -7.27
N ARG A 68 -4.88 4.56 -5.98
CA ARG A 68 -3.82 4.54 -4.97
C ARG A 68 -3.72 3.14 -4.38
N ILE A 69 -2.54 2.55 -4.45
CA ILE A 69 -2.28 1.16 -4.05
C ILE A 69 -1.21 1.15 -2.96
N ALA A 70 -1.52 0.57 -1.80
CA ALA A 70 -0.53 0.37 -0.74
C ALA A 70 0.51 -0.69 -1.17
N ILE A 71 1.78 -0.37 -0.96
CA ILE A 71 2.93 -1.22 -1.31
C ILE A 71 3.47 -1.87 -0.05
N SER A 72 3.70 -3.18 -0.08
CA SER A 72 4.27 -3.94 1.02
C SER A 72 5.50 -4.72 0.56
N ALA A 73 6.54 -4.78 1.41
CA ALA A 73 7.72 -5.59 1.16
C ALA A 73 7.35 -7.08 1.32
N VAL A 74 7.66 -7.90 0.33
CA VAL A 74 7.37 -9.32 0.35
C VAL A 74 8.30 -10.02 1.34
N ARG A 75 7.74 -10.69 2.36
CA ARG A 75 8.24 -11.98 2.80
C ARG A 75 7.19 -13.01 2.41
N ALA A 76 7.52 -13.85 1.44
CA ALA A 76 6.72 -15.02 1.05
C ALA A 76 6.58 -15.95 2.29
N GLU A 77 5.49 -16.66 2.58
CA GLU A 77 4.41 -17.23 1.76
C GLU A 77 3.10 -17.42 2.57
N LEU A 78 2.00 -17.68 1.84
CA LEU A 78 0.69 -18.21 2.27
C LEU A 78 -0.34 -17.25 2.90
N ALA A 79 -0.82 -16.28 2.10
CA ALA A 79 -2.24 -15.95 2.16
C ALA A 79 -3.00 -16.84 1.17
N THR A 80 -3.25 -18.07 1.59
CA THR A 80 -4.49 -18.76 1.20
C THR A 80 -5.66 -17.81 1.41
N THR A 81 -6.54 -17.71 0.41
CA THR A 81 -7.89 -17.10 0.42
C THR A 81 -8.01 -15.62 0.01
N SER A 82 -8.39 -15.36 -1.26
CA SER A 82 -9.65 -14.68 -1.63
C SER A 82 -9.84 -14.61 -3.16
N PRO A 83 -11.02 -14.93 -3.74
CA PRO A 83 -11.24 -15.22 -5.16
C PRO A 83 -11.44 -13.99 -6.07
N ALA A 84 -11.01 -12.80 -5.67
CA ALA A 84 -11.35 -11.55 -6.37
C ALA A 84 -10.77 -11.43 -7.80
N ASN A 85 -9.83 -12.29 -8.21
CA ASN A 85 -9.22 -12.22 -9.53
C ASN A 85 -9.94 -13.04 -10.63
N ARG A 86 -11.10 -13.67 -10.34
CA ARG A 86 -11.87 -14.43 -11.34
C ARG A 86 -12.83 -13.58 -12.17
N ALA A 87 -13.12 -12.35 -11.75
CA ALA A 87 -14.07 -11.45 -12.42
C ALA A 87 -13.54 -10.81 -13.72
N LEU A 88 -12.29 -11.09 -14.10
CA LEU A 88 -11.64 -10.53 -15.29
C LEU A 88 -11.44 -11.54 -16.43
N GLN A 89 -12.00 -12.75 -16.34
CA GLN A 89 -11.98 -13.66 -17.49
C GLN A 89 -13.05 -13.21 -18.51
N PRO A 90 -12.68 -12.94 -19.78
CA PRO A 90 -13.64 -12.60 -20.82
C PRO A 90 -14.62 -13.77 -20.98
N THR A 91 -15.92 -13.49 -20.89
CA THR A 91 -16.99 -14.47 -21.14
C THR A 91 -17.04 -14.84 -22.62
N SER A 92 -16.08 -15.62 -23.08
CA SER A 92 -16.18 -16.30 -24.38
C SER A 92 -16.84 -17.66 -24.18
N ARG A 93 -18.18 -17.66 -24.13
CA ARG A 93 -18.97 -18.81 -24.62
C ARG A 93 -20.37 -18.38 -25.03
N MET A 94 -20.43 -17.63 -26.12
CA MET A 94 -21.61 -17.56 -26.97
C MET A 94 -21.63 -18.82 -27.87
N ALA A 95 -22.53 -19.77 -27.57
CA ALA A 95 -23.20 -20.72 -28.49
C ALA A 95 -23.66 -21.97 -27.69
N ARG A 96 -24.86 -22.56 -27.83
CA ARG A 96 -26.08 -22.33 -28.62
C ARG A 96 -27.15 -23.30 -28.02
N ARG A 97 -28.34 -22.74 -27.71
CA ARG A 97 -29.73 -23.28 -27.58
C ARG A 97 -30.02 -24.72 -27.05
N PRO A 98 -31.07 -24.90 -26.22
CA PRO A 98 -31.56 -26.21 -25.78
C PRO A 98 -32.62 -26.78 -26.74
N ARG A 99 -32.79 -28.10 -26.78
CA ARG A 99 -34.04 -28.72 -27.29
C ARG A 99 -34.46 -29.96 -26.50
N SER A 100 -35.48 -29.71 -25.67
CA SER A 100 -36.68 -30.51 -25.39
C SER A 100 -36.57 -31.97 -24.92
N MET A 101 -37.14 -32.16 -23.72
CA MET A 101 -37.71 -33.39 -23.15
C MET A 101 -38.58 -34.18 -24.14
N ARG A 102 -38.59 -35.51 -24.00
CA ARG A 102 -39.82 -36.30 -23.90
C ARG A 102 -39.57 -37.60 -23.13
N ALA A 103 -40.57 -38.00 -22.36
CA ALA A 103 -40.52 -38.97 -21.27
C ALA A 103 -40.56 -40.46 -21.70
N LYS A 104 -40.18 -41.31 -20.72
CA LYS A 104 -40.45 -42.75 -20.47
C LYS A 104 -41.83 -43.25 -20.97
N PRO A 105 -42.09 -44.58 -21.18
CA PRO A 105 -41.84 -45.62 -20.14
C PRO A 105 -41.63 -47.12 -20.52
N ALA A 106 -41.15 -47.85 -19.50
CA ALA A 106 -41.54 -49.18 -18.96
C ALA A 106 -41.51 -50.52 -19.76
N ARG A 107 -40.96 -51.51 -19.02
CA ARG A 107 -41.31 -52.95 -18.86
C ARG A 107 -40.84 -53.98 -19.90
N GLY A 108 -40.43 -55.14 -19.36
CA GLY A 108 -40.12 -56.39 -20.06
C GLY A 108 -39.03 -57.14 -19.31
#